data_AF-A0A2N5X2A4-F1
#
_entry.id   AF-A0A2N5X2A4-F1
#
_cell.length_a   1.000
_cell.length_b   1.000
_cell.length_c   1.000
_cell.angle_alpha   90.00
_cell.angle_beta   90.00
_cell.angle_gamma   90.00
#
_symmetry.space_group_name_H-M   'P 1'
#
loop_
_entity.id
_entity.type
_entity.pdbx_description
1 polymer ?
#
loop_
_entity_poly.entity_id
_entity_poly.type
_entity_poly.pdbx_seq_one_letter_code
_entity_poly.pdbx_strand_id
1 'polypeptide(L)'
;MEPNMPSTSTAPASAGAETQDKSTPGRGYVVVIYGLYIGSIMAVVTAPLGALIAHLRLGRSAAWLDTHLQFQVRTFWLGIAAAIIALLIWQAAGQLGVSSIYAWTFGYLFFTVGIIWMMARCAVGIHRLTSNQAIDAPKSLLFGLGRKV
;
A
#
# COMPACT_ATOMS: atom_id res chain seq x y z
N MET A 1 -50.70 4.71 59.80
CA MET A 1 -51.05 4.30 58.42
C MET A 1 -50.32 5.25 57.50
N GLU A 2 -49.05 4.96 57.21
CA GLU A 2 -48.22 5.77 56.31
C GLU A 2 -48.44 5.33 54.85
N PRO A 3 -48.62 6.26 53.91
CA PRO A 3 -48.83 5.96 52.50
C PRO A 3 -47.52 5.47 51.84
N ASN A 4 -47.62 4.27 51.26
CA ASN A 4 -46.60 3.56 50.50
C ASN A 4 -46.16 4.38 49.26
N MET A 5 -44.89 4.80 49.20
CA MET A 5 -44.32 5.43 48.02
C MET A 5 -43.90 4.37 46.97
N PRO A 6 -44.29 4.50 45.69
CA PRO A 6 -43.85 3.59 44.65
C PRO A 6 -42.35 3.80 44.35
N SER A 7 -41.57 2.73 44.51
CA SER A 7 -40.16 2.66 44.15
C SER A 7 -39.94 3.07 42.69
N THR A 8 -39.15 4.12 42.49
CA THR A 8 -38.71 4.60 41.19
C THR A 8 -37.98 3.47 40.44
N SER A 9 -38.63 2.91 39.43
CA SER A 9 -38.01 2.07 38.42
C SER A 9 -37.18 2.96 37.51
N THR A 10 -35.86 2.95 37.69
CA THR A 10 -34.92 3.36 36.65
C THR A 10 -33.84 2.28 36.56
N ALA A 11 -34.16 1.22 35.82
CA ALA A 11 -33.14 0.44 35.17
C ALA A 11 -32.30 1.38 34.28
N PRO A 12 -30.96 1.36 34.32
CA PRO A 12 -30.21 1.84 33.18
C PRO A 12 -30.49 0.82 32.06
N ALA A 13 -31.39 1.20 31.16
CA ALA A 13 -31.49 0.60 29.86
C ALA A 13 -30.06 0.53 29.30
N SER A 14 -29.61 -0.70 29.05
CA SER A 14 -28.45 -1.02 28.25
C SER A 14 -28.24 0.07 27.19
N ALA A 15 -27.15 0.83 27.31
CA ALA A 15 -26.66 1.69 26.26
C ALA A 15 -26.54 0.80 25.02
N GLY A 16 -27.55 0.88 24.15
CA GLY A 16 -27.61 0.09 22.94
C GLY A 16 -26.34 0.37 22.18
N ALA A 17 -25.61 -0.68 21.82
CA ALA A 17 -24.51 -0.56 20.90
C ALA A 17 -25.09 -0.04 19.57
N GLU A 18 -25.07 1.28 19.38
CA GLU A 18 -25.41 1.91 18.10
C GLU A 18 -24.47 1.33 17.06
N THR A 19 -25.01 0.45 16.22
CA THR A 19 -24.28 -0.16 15.13
C THR A 19 -24.13 0.91 14.05
N GLN A 20 -22.94 1.50 13.99
CA GLN A 20 -22.60 2.54 13.01
C GLN A 20 -22.95 2.11 11.59
N ASP A 21 -23.62 3.00 10.86
CA ASP A 21 -24.05 2.73 9.49
C ASP A 21 -22.84 2.54 8.56
N LYS A 22 -22.85 1.44 7.80
CA LYS A 22 -21.81 1.10 6.82
C LYS A 22 -21.70 2.14 5.70
N SER A 23 -22.75 2.93 5.46
CA SER A 23 -22.76 3.97 4.42
C SER A 23 -22.21 5.33 4.88
N THR A 24 -21.75 5.43 6.13
CA THR A 24 -21.21 6.68 6.71
C THR A 24 -20.14 7.31 5.79
N PRO A 25 -20.37 8.54 5.30
CA PRO A 25 -19.39 9.27 4.50
C PRO A 25 -18.07 9.40 5.26
N GLY A 26 -16.95 9.08 4.61
CA GLY A 26 -15.62 9.11 5.25
C GLY A 26 -15.06 7.74 5.63
N ARG A 27 -15.90 6.70 5.80
CA ARG A 27 -15.43 5.32 6.09
C ARG A 27 -14.43 4.81 5.04
N GLY A 28 -14.63 5.16 3.77
CA GLY A 28 -13.73 4.80 2.67
C GLY A 28 -12.31 5.35 2.85
N TYR A 29 -12.17 6.63 3.21
CA TYR A 29 -10.85 7.25 3.44
C TYR A 29 -10.12 6.59 4.61
N VAL A 30 -10.84 6.24 5.67
CA VAL A 30 -10.27 5.54 6.84
C VAL A 30 -9.73 4.15 6.45
N VAL A 31 -10.48 3.38 5.66
CA VAL A 31 -10.01 2.08 5.15
C VAL A 31 -8.77 2.23 4.26
N VAL A 32 -8.72 3.27 3.43
CA VAL A 32 -7.55 3.57 2.60
C VAL A 32 -6.33 3.90 3.46
N ILE A 33 -6.48 4.72 4.51
CA ILE A 33 -5.39 5.06 5.45
C ILE A 33 -4.88 3.80 6.17
N TYR A 34 -5.77 2.95 6.67
CA TYR A 34 -5.36 1.68 7.27
C TYR A 34 -4.62 0.78 6.27
N GLY A 35 -5.09 0.71 5.03
CA GLY A 35 -4.42 -0.01 3.95
C GLY A 35 -3.02 0.54 3.65
N LEU A 36 -2.87 1.87 3.62
CA LEU A 36 -1.58 2.56 3.44
C LEU A 36 -0.59 2.23 4.57
N TYR A 37 -1.05 2.21 5.82
CA TYR A 37 -0.20 1.91 6.98
C TYR A 37 0.23 0.44 7.04
N ILE A 38 -0.70 -0.48 6.81
CA ILE A 38 -0.37 -1.92 6.77
C ILE A 38 0.56 -2.17 5.58
N GLY A 39 0.20 -1.61 4.42
CA GLY A 39 0.97 -1.76 3.20
C GLY A 39 2.39 -1.20 3.31
N SER A 40 2.62 -0.09 4.02
CA SER A 40 3.95 0.52 4.13
C SER A 40 4.94 -0.37 4.90
N ILE A 41 4.48 -1.02 5.97
CA ILE A 41 5.26 -1.97 6.75
C ILE A 41 5.51 -3.24 5.93
N MET A 42 4.48 -3.73 5.25
CA MET A 42 4.55 -4.92 4.39
C MET A 42 5.47 -4.70 3.18
N ALA A 43 5.51 -3.50 2.60
CA ALA A 43 6.36 -3.21 1.45
C ALA A 43 7.86 -3.44 1.74
N VAL A 44 8.31 -3.26 2.98
CA VAL A 44 9.72 -3.47 3.36
C VAL A 44 10.02 -4.95 3.60
N VAL A 45 9.12 -5.66 4.28
CA VAL A 45 9.41 -7.01 4.79
C VAL A 45 8.86 -8.12 3.88
N THR A 46 7.65 -7.95 3.33
CA THR A 46 6.95 -8.99 2.55
C THR A 46 7.07 -8.82 1.04
N ALA A 47 7.55 -7.68 0.53
CA ALA A 47 7.80 -7.50 -0.90
C ALA A 47 8.75 -8.55 -1.53
N PRO A 48 9.86 -8.98 -0.87
CA PRO A 48 10.73 -10.03 -1.41
C PRO A 48 10.03 -11.38 -1.53
N LEU A 49 9.21 -11.73 -0.54
CA LEU A 49 8.42 -12.97 -0.56
C LEU A 49 7.37 -12.96 -1.68
N GLY A 50 6.69 -11.82 -1.87
CA GLY A 50 5.74 -11.62 -2.95
C GLY A 50 6.39 -11.75 -4.34
N ALA A 51 7.59 -11.17 -4.52
CA ALA A 51 8.33 -11.27 -5.78
C ALA A 51 8.81 -12.70 -6.08
N LEU A 52 9.19 -13.45 -5.04
CA LEU A 52 9.56 -14.86 -5.15
C LEU A 52 8.37 -15.71 -5.62
N ILE A 53 7.21 -15.58 -4.95
CA ILE A 53 5.99 -16.30 -5.34
C ILE A 53 5.59 -15.91 -6.77
N ALA A 54 5.75 -14.64 -7.14
CA ALA A 54 5.43 -14.18 -8.48
C ALA A 54 6.33 -14.79 -9.55
N HIS A 55 7.65 -14.94 -9.29
CA HIS A 55 8.55 -15.68 -10.19
C HIS A 55 8.15 -17.16 -10.31
N LEU A 56 7.77 -17.81 -9.22
CA LEU A 56 7.40 -19.22 -9.21
C LEU A 56 6.09 -19.51 -9.96
N ARG A 57 5.16 -18.55 -9.96
CA ARG A 57 3.85 -18.68 -10.65
C ARG A 57 3.81 -18.12 -12.06
N LEU A 58 4.84 -17.42 -12.50
CA LEU A 58 4.90 -16.85 -13.85
C LEU A 58 4.87 -17.97 -14.90
N GLY A 59 3.91 -17.93 -15.82
CA GLY A 59 3.75 -18.96 -16.87
C GLY A 59 2.97 -20.20 -16.44
N ARG A 60 2.42 -20.22 -15.21
CA ARG A 60 1.60 -21.33 -14.67
C ARG A 60 0.14 -20.93 -14.46
N SER A 61 -0.27 -19.77 -14.97
CA SER A 61 -1.60 -19.20 -14.78
C SER A 61 -2.19 -18.69 -16.11
N ALA A 62 -3.46 -18.28 -16.12
CA ALA A 62 -4.06 -17.74 -17.33
C ALA A 62 -3.30 -16.48 -17.80
N ALA A 63 -3.16 -16.30 -19.11
CA ALA A 63 -2.29 -15.27 -19.70
C ALA A 63 -2.56 -13.84 -19.19
N TRP A 64 -3.79 -13.53 -18.75
CA TRP A 64 -4.14 -12.24 -18.18
C TRP A 64 -3.65 -12.05 -16.73
N LEU A 65 -3.56 -13.10 -15.92
CA LEU A 65 -2.95 -13.04 -14.57
C LEU A 65 -1.43 -12.89 -14.66
N ASP A 66 -0.81 -13.54 -15.65
CA ASP A 66 0.63 -13.42 -15.88
C ASP A 66 1.04 -11.96 -16.14
N THR A 67 0.16 -11.13 -16.73
CA THR A 67 0.43 -9.68 -16.90
C THR A 67 0.55 -8.95 -15.55
N HIS A 68 -0.25 -9.33 -14.56
CA HIS A 68 -0.21 -8.78 -13.20
C HIS A 68 1.04 -9.23 -12.46
N LEU A 69 1.40 -10.50 -12.60
CA LEU A 69 2.62 -11.07 -12.01
C LEU A 69 3.88 -10.39 -12.59
N GLN A 70 3.96 -10.19 -13.91
CA GLN A 70 5.08 -9.48 -14.53
C GLN A 70 5.18 -8.02 -14.07
N PHE A 71 4.04 -7.34 -13.94
CA PHE A 71 4.01 -5.95 -13.47
C PHE A 71 4.50 -5.81 -12.03
N GLN A 72 4.10 -6.74 -11.15
CA GLN A 72 4.55 -6.74 -9.75
C GLN A 72 6.04 -7.07 -9.64
N VAL A 73 6.51 -8.08 -10.39
CA VAL A 73 7.93 -8.45 -10.46
C VAL A 73 8.79 -7.30 -10.95
N ARG A 74 8.38 -6.60 -12.02
CA ARG A 74 9.11 -5.41 -12.51
C ARG A 74 9.16 -4.29 -11.49
N THR A 75 8.05 -4.07 -10.77
CA THR A 75 7.97 -3.04 -9.72
C THR A 75 8.93 -3.35 -8.57
N PHE A 76 9.06 -4.63 -8.20
CA PHE A 76 10.06 -5.07 -7.22
C PHE A 76 11.49 -4.81 -7.71
N TRP A 77 11.83 -5.21 -8.93
CA TRP A 77 13.17 -4.98 -9.49
C TRP A 77 13.50 -3.49 -9.64
N LEU A 78 12.54 -2.65 -10.02
CA LEU A 78 12.71 -1.20 -10.05
C LEU A 78 12.94 -0.63 -8.65
N GLY A 79 12.22 -1.12 -7.65
CA GLY A 79 12.44 -0.75 -6.25
C GLY A 79 13.83 -1.11 -5.76
N ILE A 80 14.31 -2.33 -6.07
CA ILE A 80 15.69 -2.75 -5.78
C ILE A 80 16.70 -1.87 -6.50
N ALA A 81 16.54 -1.64 -7.80
CA ALA A 81 17.45 -0.82 -8.58
C ALA A 81 17.52 0.61 -8.03
N ALA A 82 16.37 1.21 -7.69
CA ALA A 82 16.30 2.52 -7.07
C ALA A 82 17.00 2.55 -5.70
N ALA A 83 16.82 1.51 -4.88
CA ALA A 83 17.48 1.40 -3.56
C ALA A 83 19.00 1.29 -3.69
N ILE A 84 19.49 0.50 -4.65
CA ILE A 84 20.93 0.39 -4.94
C ILE A 84 21.48 1.73 -5.41
N ILE A 85 20.81 2.41 -6.34
CA ILE A 85 21.23 3.73 -6.84
C ILE A 85 21.26 4.76 -5.70
N ALA A 86 20.23 4.80 -4.86
CA ALA A 86 20.18 5.69 -3.70
C ALA A 86 21.31 5.40 -2.71
N LEU A 87 21.64 4.13 -2.47
CA LEU A 87 22.75 3.73 -1.62
C LEU A 87 24.10 4.18 -2.20
N LEU A 88 24.30 4.03 -3.52
CA LEU A 88 25.51 4.49 -4.20
C LEU A 88 25.66 6.01 -4.15
N ILE A 89 24.57 6.76 -4.36
CA ILE A 89 24.56 8.22 -4.23
C ILE A 89 24.88 8.63 -2.79
N TRP A 90 24.29 7.94 -1.81
CA TRP A 90 24.55 8.19 -0.40
C TRP A 90 26.01 7.92 -0.01
N GLN A 91 26.58 6.79 -0.47
CA GLN A 91 27.98 6.46 -0.28
C GLN A 91 28.91 7.48 -0.95
N ALA A 92 28.64 7.87 -2.19
CA ALA A 92 29.42 8.87 -2.91
C ALA A 92 29.37 10.24 -2.22
N ALA A 93 28.19 10.66 -1.74
CA ALA A 93 28.04 11.90 -0.96
C ALA A 93 28.82 11.83 0.38
N GLY A 94 28.87 10.67 1.01
CA GLY A 94 29.70 10.44 2.20
C GLY A 94 31.19 10.60 1.92
N GLN A 95 31.68 10.06 0.80
CA GLN A 95 33.09 10.21 0.37
C GLN A 95 33.45 11.67 0.03
N LEU A 96 32.49 12.45 -0.47
CA LEU A 96 32.66 13.88 -0.78
C LEU A 96 32.63 14.79 0.45
N GLY A 97 32.47 14.24 1.66
CA GLY A 97 32.42 15.01 2.91
C GLY A 97 31.16 15.86 3.09
N VAL A 98 30.05 15.48 2.42
CA VAL A 98 28.78 16.18 2.53
C VAL A 98 28.22 16.06 3.97
N SER A 99 27.62 17.14 4.48
CA SER A 99 27.08 17.21 5.85
C SER A 99 26.07 16.09 6.16
N SER A 100 26.10 15.57 7.38
CA SER A 100 25.19 14.50 7.86
C SER A 100 23.70 14.86 7.73
N ILE A 101 23.35 16.15 7.70
CA ILE A 101 21.97 16.59 7.46
C ILE A 101 21.47 16.15 6.07
N TYR A 102 22.34 16.19 5.06
CA TYR A 102 22.00 15.78 3.70
C TYR A 102 21.68 14.29 3.63
N ALA A 103 22.51 13.45 4.27
CA ALA A 103 22.29 12.01 4.35
C ALA A 103 20.91 11.68 4.94
N TRP A 104 20.54 12.39 6.01
CA TRP A 104 19.27 12.19 6.70
C TRP A 104 18.08 12.64 5.84
N THR A 105 18.15 13.84 5.27
CA THR A 105 17.09 14.37 4.39
C THR A 105 16.92 13.53 3.13
N PHE A 106 18.02 13.12 2.49
CA PHE A 106 18.00 12.29 1.29
C PHE A 106 17.38 10.91 1.56
N GLY A 107 17.83 10.23 2.63
CA GLY A 107 17.28 8.94 3.02
C GLY A 107 15.80 9.00 3.35
N TYR A 108 15.38 10.01 4.12
CA TYR A 108 13.97 10.23 4.45
C TYR A 108 13.12 10.47 3.20
N LEU A 109 13.54 11.41 2.33
CA LEU A 109 12.80 11.74 1.12
C LEU A 109 12.72 10.54 0.16
N PHE A 110 13.83 9.83 -0.05
CA PHE A 110 13.88 8.64 -0.88
C PHE A 110 12.93 7.56 -0.37
N PHE A 111 12.91 7.31 0.95
CA PHE A 111 12.06 6.31 1.55
C PHE A 111 10.57 6.68 1.45
N THR A 112 10.21 7.94 1.73
CA THR A 112 8.83 8.43 1.60
C THR A 112 8.34 8.35 0.16
N VAL A 113 9.13 8.83 -0.81
CA VAL A 113 8.78 8.76 -2.24
C VAL A 113 8.68 7.31 -2.70
N GLY A 114 9.59 6.44 -2.25
CA GLY A 114 9.57 5.01 -2.56
C GLY A 114 8.31 4.30 -2.06
N ILE A 115 7.87 4.59 -0.83
CA ILE A 115 6.62 4.05 -0.27
C ILE A 115 5.41 4.53 -1.08
N ILE A 116 5.32 5.84 -1.34
CA ILE A 116 4.20 6.42 -2.09
C ILE A 116 4.11 5.78 -3.49
N TRP A 117 5.26 5.65 -4.16
CA TRP A 117 5.34 5.01 -5.47
C TRP A 117 4.91 3.54 -5.41
N MET A 118 5.42 2.76 -4.45
CA MET A 118 5.04 1.36 -4.27
C MET A 118 3.53 1.20 -3.99
N MET A 119 2.97 2.05 -3.14
CA MET A 119 1.54 2.08 -2.83
C MET A 119 0.70 2.38 -4.07
N ALA A 120 1.06 3.41 -4.85
CA ALA A 120 0.36 3.76 -6.07
C ALA A 120 0.37 2.59 -7.07
N ARG A 121 1.50 1.89 -7.21
CA ARG A 121 1.65 0.73 -8.09
C ARG A 121 0.79 -0.45 -7.65
N CYS A 122 0.76 -0.75 -6.34
CA CYS A 122 -0.13 -1.77 -5.78
C CYS A 122 -1.61 -1.40 -5.96
N ALA A 123 -1.98 -0.14 -5.72
CA ALA A 123 -3.36 0.33 -5.91
C ALA A 123 -3.81 0.20 -7.37
N VAL A 124 -2.96 0.53 -8.34
CA VAL A 124 -3.24 0.34 -9.78
C VAL A 124 -3.38 -1.15 -10.11
N GLY A 125 -2.53 -2.01 -9.55
CA GLY A 125 -2.62 -3.46 -9.73
C GLY A 125 -3.94 -4.03 -9.19
N ILE A 126 -4.33 -3.65 -7.97
CA ILE A 126 -5.59 -4.09 -7.35
C ILE A 126 -6.79 -3.54 -8.13
N HIS A 127 -6.81 -2.26 -8.50
CA HIS A 127 -7.91 -1.65 -9.26
C HIS A 127 -8.19 -2.37 -10.59
N ARG A 128 -7.13 -2.75 -11.33
CA ARG A 128 -7.26 -3.50 -12.59
C ARG A 128 -7.73 -4.94 -12.34
N LEU A 129 -7.22 -5.58 -11.28
CA LEU A 129 -7.64 -6.92 -10.87
C LEU A 129 -9.13 -6.94 -10.51
N THR A 130 -9.62 -5.97 -9.71
CA THR A 130 -11.03 -5.88 -9.31
C THR A 130 -11.95 -5.47 -10.46
N SER A 131 -11.40 -4.85 -11.51
CA SER A 131 -12.13 -4.53 -12.74
C SER A 131 -12.13 -5.68 -13.76
N ASN A 132 -11.53 -6.83 -13.41
CA ASN A 132 -11.38 -8.00 -14.29
C ASN A 132 -10.71 -7.67 -15.65
N GLN A 133 -9.80 -6.70 -15.65
CA GLN A 133 -9.08 -6.26 -16.83
C GLN A 133 -7.62 -6.71 -16.79
N ALA A 134 -7.09 -7.14 -17.94
CA ALA A 134 -5.66 -7.38 -18.08
C ALA A 134 -4.86 -6.07 -17.96
N ILE A 135 -3.57 -6.16 -17.62
CA ILE A 135 -2.70 -4.99 -17.67
C ILE A 135 -2.35 -4.74 -19.15
N ASP A 136 -2.91 -3.68 -19.73
CA ASP A 136 -2.76 -3.34 -21.16
C ASP A 136 -1.31 -3.07 -21.59
N ALA A 137 -0.43 -2.73 -20.65
CA ALA A 137 0.98 -2.44 -20.92
C ALA A 137 1.90 -2.97 -19.80
N PRO A 138 2.23 -4.28 -19.79
CA PRO A 138 3.06 -4.90 -18.75
C PRO A 138 4.51 -4.36 -18.72
N LYS A 139 4.93 -3.59 -19.74
CA LYS A 139 6.27 -3.00 -19.88
C LYS A 139 6.34 -1.49 -19.50
N SER A 140 5.25 -0.86 -19.06
CA SER A 140 5.24 0.59 -18.81
C SER A 140 5.82 0.97 -17.44
N LEU A 141 6.81 1.88 -17.44
CA LEU A 141 7.58 2.28 -16.26
C LEU A 141 6.89 3.31 -15.34
N LEU A 142 5.81 3.97 -15.79
CA LEU A 142 5.14 5.01 -14.98
C LEU A 142 3.63 4.76 -14.80
N PHE A 143 2.90 4.61 -15.91
CA PHE A 143 1.48 4.26 -15.98
C PHE A 143 1.26 3.55 -17.33
N GLY A 144 0.29 2.66 -17.41
CA GLY A 144 -0.05 1.83 -18.59
C GLY A 144 -0.44 2.57 -19.88
N LEU A 145 0.06 3.77 -20.15
CA LEU A 145 -0.03 4.46 -21.45
C LEU A 145 1.21 4.14 -22.29
N GLY A 146 1.29 2.90 -22.76
CA GLY A 146 2.13 2.52 -23.89
C GLY A 146 1.32 2.70 -25.17
N ARG A 147 1.61 3.77 -25.90
CA ARG A 147 1.06 4.18 -27.19
C ARG A 147 0.77 3.00 -28.13
N LYS A 148 -0.48 2.86 -28.57
CA LYS A 148 -0.81 2.12 -29.80
C LYS A 148 -0.11 2.85 -30.94
N VAL A 149 0.90 2.22 -31.53
CA VAL A 149 1.25 2.44 -32.94
C VAL A 149 0.81 1.18 -33.66
#